data_AF-A0A528A058-F1
#
_entry.id   AF-A0A528A058-F1
#
_cell.length_a   1.000
_cell.length_b   1.000
_cell.length_c   1.000
_cell.angle_alpha   90.00
_cell.angle_beta   90.00
_cell.angle_gamma   90.00
#
_symmetry.space_group_name_H-M   'P 1'
#
loop_
_entity.id
_entity.type
_entity.pdbx_description
1 polymer ?
#
loop_
_entity_poly.entity_id
_entity_poly.type
_entity_poly.pdbx_seq_one_letter_code
_entity_poly.pdbx_strand_id
1 'polypeptide(L)'
;MRSSTGEHYPALDHIRGLAAFMVFTWHFLHESPEGPVPYGIVPALPIFSLLDEGHTGVSLFMALSGYLFAKLLDGKQIRYLPFFANRALRLLPLLLAVI
;
A
#
# COMPACT_ATOMS: atom_id res chain seq x y z
N MET A 1 -15.58 10.64 3.60
CA MET A 1 -15.42 11.42 4.85
C MET A 1 -14.12 12.22 4.75
N ARG A 2 -14.18 13.56 4.73
CA ARG A 2 -12.97 14.41 4.77
C ARG A 2 -12.43 14.39 6.21
N SER A 3 -11.18 14.01 6.40
CA SER A 3 -10.49 14.24 7.67
C SER A 3 -10.37 15.76 7.87
N SER A 4 -10.85 16.26 9.00
CA SER A 4 -11.13 17.68 9.23
C SER A 4 -9.91 18.53 9.60
N THR A 5 -8.67 18.01 9.61
CA THR A 5 -7.55 18.72 10.26
C THR A 5 -6.16 18.58 9.61
N GLY A 6 -6.03 18.13 8.35
CA GLY A 6 -4.71 17.96 7.72
C GLY A 6 -4.65 18.26 6.22
N GLU A 7 -3.44 18.54 5.72
CA GLU A 7 -3.18 18.59 4.28
C GLU A 7 -3.51 17.25 3.62
N HIS A 8 -4.21 17.31 2.49
CA HIS A 8 -4.67 16.14 1.77
C HIS A 8 -4.24 16.23 0.32
N TYR A 9 -3.76 15.11 -0.23
CA TYR A 9 -3.19 15.03 -1.57
C TYR A 9 -3.95 13.96 -2.39
N PRO A 10 -5.12 14.30 -2.98
CA PRO A 10 -6.00 13.33 -3.63
C PRO A 10 -5.32 12.52 -4.74
N ALA A 11 -4.48 13.16 -5.54
CA ALA A 11 -3.73 12.49 -6.61
C ALA A 11 -2.81 11.39 -6.05
N LEU A 12 -2.17 11.64 -4.91
CA LEU A 12 -1.29 10.66 -4.27
C LEU A 12 -2.10 9.50 -3.70
N ASP A 13 -3.26 9.77 -3.13
CA ASP A 13 -4.14 8.74 -2.58
C ASP A 13 -4.72 7.84 -3.67
N HIS A 14 -5.03 8.36 -4.86
CA HIS A 14 -5.45 7.51 -5.99
C HIS A 14 -4.34 6.57 -6.45
N ILE A 15 -3.09 7.05 -6.58
CA ILE A 15 -1.97 6.19 -7.00
C ILE A 15 -1.66 5.14 -5.92
N ARG A 16 -1.74 5.52 -4.64
CA ARG A 16 -1.62 4.56 -3.53
C ARG A 16 -2.76 3.54 -3.53
N GLY A 17 -3.98 3.96 -3.86
CA GLY A 17 -5.12 3.07 -4.05
C GLY A 17 -4.89 2.07 -5.17
N LEU A 18 -4.37 2.52 -6.32
CA LEU A 18 -3.98 1.65 -7.42
C LEU A 18 -2.89 0.65 -7.00
N ALA A 19 -1.86 1.11 -6.30
CA ALA A 19 -0.79 0.24 -5.80
C ALA A 19 -1.32 -0.82 -4.83
N ALA A 20 -2.20 -0.44 -3.91
CA ALA A 20 -2.86 -1.38 -3.00
C ALA A 20 -3.76 -2.37 -3.74
N PHE A 21 -4.46 -1.92 -4.79
CA PHE A 21 -5.28 -2.78 -5.64
C PHE A 21 -4.43 -3.83 -6.37
N MET A 22 -3.26 -3.47 -6.90
CA MET A 22 -2.33 -4.43 -7.51
C MET A 22 -1.91 -5.52 -6.51
N VAL A 23 -1.51 -5.13 -5.29
CA VAL A 23 -1.12 -6.09 -4.24
C VAL A 23 -2.29 -7.01 -3.87
N PHE A 24 -3.48 -6.43 -3.72
CA PHE A 24 -4.70 -7.18 -3.44
C PHE A 24 -4.99 -8.20 -4.54
N THR A 25 -5.01 -7.77 -5.80
CA THR A 25 -5.25 -8.67 -6.94
C THR A 25 -4.24 -9.81 -6.97
N TRP A 26 -2.94 -9.51 -6.80
CA TRP A 26 -1.91 -10.54 -6.79
C TRP A 26 -2.13 -11.60 -5.71
N HIS A 27 -2.43 -11.19 -4.46
CA HIS A 27 -2.66 -12.13 -3.35
C HIS A 27 -3.87 -13.04 -3.62
N PHE A 28 -4.94 -12.53 -4.23
CA PHE A 28 -6.13 -13.34 -4.55
C PHE A 28 -5.92 -14.29 -5.74
N LEU A 29 -5.07 -13.89 -6.70
CA LEU A 29 -4.75 -14.75 -7.85
C LEU A 29 -3.80 -15.90 -7.46
N HIS A 30 -2.91 -15.66 -6.50
CA HIS A 30 -1.80 -16.55 -6.13
C HIS A 30 -1.87 -17.08 -4.70
N GLU A 31 -3.02 -16.97 -4.03
CA GLU A 31 -3.23 -17.35 -2.62
C GLU A 31 -2.82 -18.80 -2.32
N SER A 32 -2.99 -19.69 -3.30
CA SER A 32 -2.64 -21.10 -3.19
C SER A 32 -1.98 -21.62 -4.47
N PRO A 33 -1.26 -22.76 -4.43
CA PRO A 33 -0.76 -23.42 -5.63
C PRO A 33 -1.85 -23.78 -6.64
N GLU A 34 -3.10 -23.87 -6.19
CA GLU A 34 -4.31 -24.14 -6.99
C GLU A 34 -5.10 -22.86 -7.29
N GLY A 35 -4.49 -21.69 -7.07
CA GLY A 35 -5.08 -20.40 -7.36
C GLY A 35 -5.57 -20.31 -8.81
N PRO A 36 -6.51 -19.39 -9.10
CA PRO A 36 -7.13 -19.27 -10.42
C PRO A 36 -6.12 -18.97 -11.54
N VAL A 37 -4.92 -18.48 -11.21
CA VAL A 37 -3.84 -18.22 -12.16
C VAL A 37 -2.56 -18.92 -11.69
N PRO A 38 -2.07 -19.91 -12.45
CA PRO A 38 -0.75 -20.49 -12.25
C PRO A 38 0.39 -19.48 -12.42
N TYR A 39 1.43 -19.63 -11.59
CA TYR A 39 2.66 -18.86 -11.73
C TYR A 39 3.29 -19.03 -13.12
N GLY A 40 3.70 -17.92 -13.75
CA GLY A 40 4.40 -17.93 -15.04
C GLY A 40 3.49 -17.89 -16.27
N ILE A 41 2.18 -17.73 -16.10
CA ILE A 41 1.28 -17.45 -17.23
C ILE A 41 1.48 -16.00 -17.69
N VAL A 42 1.63 -15.82 -19.00
CA VAL A 42 1.62 -14.49 -19.63
C VAL A 42 0.18 -14.18 -20.04
N PRO A 43 -0.44 -13.10 -19.52
CA PRO A 43 -1.78 -12.70 -19.93
C PRO A 43 -1.84 -12.34 -21.41
N ALA A 44 -2.93 -12.71 -22.09
CA ALA A 44 -3.14 -12.39 -23.51
C ALA A 44 -3.11 -10.87 -23.79
N LEU A 45 -3.49 -10.05 -22.81
CA LEU A 45 -3.35 -8.61 -22.83
C LEU A 45 -2.21 -8.18 -21.90
N PRO A 46 -1.13 -7.57 -22.42
CA PRO A 46 0.09 -7.32 -21.64
C PRO A 46 -0.13 -6.37 -20.46
N ILE A 47 -1.16 -5.52 -20.50
CA ILE A 47 -1.52 -4.61 -19.40
C ILE A 47 -1.86 -5.36 -18.10
N PHE A 48 -2.40 -6.58 -18.20
CA PHE A 48 -2.73 -7.37 -17.02
C PHE A 48 -1.51 -7.98 -16.33
N SER A 49 -0.35 -8.02 -17.00
CA SER A 49 0.91 -8.44 -16.37
C SER A 49 1.31 -7.50 -15.22
N LEU A 50 0.83 -6.26 -15.24
CA LEU A 50 1.03 -5.33 -14.11
C LEU A 50 0.32 -5.79 -12.85
N LEU A 51 -0.83 -6.48 -12.97
CA LEU A 51 -1.56 -7.04 -11.83
C LEU A 51 -0.89 -8.29 -11.27
N ASP A 52 -0.04 -8.94 -12.07
CA ASP A 52 0.77 -10.09 -11.68
C ASP A 52 2.07 -9.69 -10.95
N GLU A 53 2.43 -8.40 -11.00
CA GLU A 53 3.64 -7.86 -10.37
C GLU A 53 3.33 -7.28 -8.97
N GLY A 54 2.90 -8.14 -8.05
CA GLY A 54 2.51 -7.74 -6.69
C GLY A 54 3.59 -6.97 -5.93
N HIS A 55 4.87 -7.34 -6.10
CA HIS A 55 6.02 -6.68 -5.48
C HIS A 55 6.21 -5.23 -5.92
N THR A 56 5.88 -4.90 -7.18
CA THR A 56 5.90 -3.52 -7.67
C THR A 56 4.83 -2.68 -6.99
N GLY A 57 3.63 -3.25 -6.78
CA GLY A 57 2.57 -2.61 -6.00
C GLY A 57 3.01 -2.26 -4.58
N VAL A 58 3.64 -3.19 -3.86
CA VAL A 58 4.17 -2.95 -2.50
C VAL A 58 5.24 -1.85 -2.52
N SER A 59 6.21 -1.96 -3.42
CA SER A 59 7.32 -0.99 -3.56
C SER A 59 6.80 0.43 -3.82
N LEU A 60 5.86 0.57 -4.75
CA LEU A 60 5.23 1.84 -5.08
C LEU A 60 4.45 2.41 -3.89
N PHE A 61 3.64 1.60 -3.22
CA PHE A 61 2.86 2.04 -2.06
C PHE A 61 3.76 2.55 -0.92
N MET A 62 4.87 1.85 -0.66
CA MET A 62 5.82 2.23 0.39
C MET A 62 6.57 3.51 0.03
N ALA A 63 7.04 3.65 -1.21
CA ALA A 63 7.71 4.86 -1.69
C ALA A 63 6.81 6.10 -1.59
N LEU A 64 5.56 6.01 -2.05
CA LEU A 64 4.60 7.12 -1.99
C LEU A 64 4.21 7.46 -0.54
N SER A 65 4.10 6.46 0.33
CA SER A 65 3.86 6.68 1.76
C SER A 65 5.04 7.40 2.41
N GLY A 66 6.28 7.02 2.08
CA GLY A 66 7.50 7.72 2.52
C GLY A 66 7.55 9.18 2.07
N TYR A 67 7.29 9.43 0.78
CA TYR A 67 7.18 10.78 0.23
C TYR A 67 6.12 11.62 0.93
N LEU A 68 4.94 11.05 1.19
CA LEU A 68 3.88 11.74 1.92
C LEU A 68 4.31 12.12 3.33
N PHE A 69 5.04 11.24 4.04
CA PHE A 69 5.58 11.59 5.36
C PHE A 69 6.58 12.73 5.27
N ALA A 70 7.55 12.66 4.35
CA ALA A 70 8.52 13.73 4.16
C ALA A 70 7.82 15.07 3.91
N LYS A 71 6.81 15.09 3.01
CA LYS A 71 6.05 16.29 2.68
C LYS A 71 5.22 16.83 3.86
N LEU A 72 4.53 15.96 4.59
CA LEU A 72 3.66 16.39 5.70
C LEU A 72 4.44 16.90 6.91
N LEU A 73 5.66 16.38 7.10
CA LEU A 73 6.56 16.70 8.20
C LEU A 73 7.54 17.83 7.86
N ASP A 74 7.59 18.27 6.60
CA ASP A 74 8.49 19.33 6.15
C ASP A 74 8.29 20.61 6.96
N GLY A 75 9.39 21.12 7.53
CA GLY A 75 9.39 22.30 8.41
C GLY A 75 8.65 22.16 9.76
N LYS A 76 8.16 20.97 10.14
CA LYS A 76 7.38 20.76 11.37
C LYS A 76 8.22 20.11 12.49
N GLN A 77 8.00 20.57 13.72
CA GLN A 77 8.52 19.92 14.92
C GLN A 77 7.57 18.78 15.34
N ILE A 78 8.05 17.54 15.28
CA ILE A 78 7.24 16.35 15.59
C ILE A 78 7.69 15.71 16.90
N ARG A 79 6.72 15.39 17.76
CA ARG A 79 6.96 14.52 18.91
C ARG A 79 7.00 13.07 18.41
N TYR A 80 8.20 12.51 18.25
CA TYR A 80 8.40 11.19 17.68
C TYR A 80 7.72 10.05 18.45
N LEU A 81 7.81 10.04 19.79
CA LEU A 81 7.19 8.98 20.61
C LEU A 81 5.67 8.83 20.36
N PRO A 82 4.83 9.88 20.53
CA PRO A 82 3.41 9.74 20.27
C PRO A 82 3.11 9.45 18.80
N PHE A 83 3.92 9.94 17.86
CA PHE A 83 3.77 9.62 16.43
C PHE A 83 3.93 8.12 16.16
N PHE A 84 5.01 7.51 16.66
CA PHE A 84 5.26 6.09 16.49
C PHE A 84 4.28 5.21 17.29
N ALA A 85 3.91 5.63 18.51
CA ALA A 85 2.90 4.92 19.31
C ALA A 85 1.54 4.85 18.59
N ASN A 86 1.07 5.98 18.04
CA ASN A 86 -0.19 6.03 17.28
C ASN A 86 -0.13 5.16 16.01
N ARG A 87 1.03 5.11 15.34
CA ARG A 87 1.22 4.21 14.19
C ARG A 87 1.21 2.75 14.62
N ALA A 88 1.88 2.40 15.72
CA ALA A 88 1.94 1.05 16.24
C ALA A 88 0.54 0.54 16.61
N LEU A 89 -0.25 1.35 17.32
CA LEU A 89 -1.64 1.03 17.66
C LEU A 89 -2.53 0.78 16.44
N ARG A 90 -2.21 1.39 15.28
CA ARG A 90 -2.94 1.18 14.03
C ARG A 90 -2.48 -0.06 13.26
N LEU A 91 -1.18 -0.37 13.26
CA LEU A 91 -0.59 -1.43 12.42
C LEU A 91 -0.44 -2.77 13.16
N LEU A 92 -0.09 -2.76 14.44
CA LEU A 92 0.17 -3.97 15.23
C LEU A 92 -1.03 -4.90 15.35
N PRO A 93 -2.28 -4.43 15.55
CA PRO A 93 -3.41 -5.35 15.66
C PRO A 93 -3.59 -6.21 14.41
N LEU A 94 -3.42 -5.61 13.23
CA LEU A 94 -3.48 -6.34 11.97
C LEU A 94 -2.31 -7.31 11.81
N LEU A 95 -1.09 -6.87 12.14
CA LEU A 95 0.11 -7.71 12.06
C LEU A 95 -0.01 -8.95 12.95
N LEU A 96 -0.50 -8.79 14.19
CA LEU A 96 -0.65 -9.87 15.15
C LEU A 96 -1.81 -10.83 14.83
N ALA A 97 -2.78 -10.39 14.03
CA ALA A 97 -3.91 -11.25 13.63
C ALA A 97 -3.61 -12.12 12.40
N VAL A 98 -2.62 -11.71 11.59
CA VAL A 98 -2.23 -12.40 10.34
C VAL A 98 -1.06 -13.36 10.56
N ILE A 99 -0.20 -13.10 11.55
CA ILE A 99 0.82 -14.04 12.03
C ILE A 99 0.16 -15.11 12.89
#